data_AF-A0A2E7UWJ1-F1
#
_entry.id   AF-A0A2E7UWJ1-F1
#
_cell.length_a   1.000
_cell.length_b   1.000
_cell.length_c   1.000
_cell.angle_alpha   90.00
_cell.angle_beta   90.00
_cell.angle_gamma   90.00
#
_symmetry.space_group_name_H-M   'P 1'
#
loop_
_entity.id
_entity.type
_entity.pdbx_description
1 polymer ?
#
loop_
_entity_poly.entity_id
_entity_poly.type
_entity_poly.pdbx_seq_one_letter_code
_entity_poly.pdbx_strand_id
1 'polypeptide(L)'
;MNMLLMLVSCGVAMAQDPVKQLSFGDRVPRERQGGMFGVGMGIGAPTGATVKAWVGDWMGVQAAVGGDLGHLGDFATTADYLFHFRPFSTGTNEYSVPVYLGVGVNLSSNTYEEPSSIFFGTRAVVGTSVLVRELPIEMFFEAAPTFFVYQDLTWAVDGQIGVRYYL
;
A
#
# COMPACT_ATOMS: atom_id res chain seq x y z
N MET A 1 -7.76 -19.65 -48.79
CA MET A 1 -8.61 -19.74 -47.59
C MET A 1 -7.73 -20.34 -46.49
N ASN A 2 -7.13 -19.62 -45.54
CA ASN A 2 -7.39 -18.27 -45.03
C ASN A 2 -6.09 -17.48 -44.86
N MET A 3 -6.02 -16.42 -45.66
CA MET A 3 -5.11 -15.28 -45.55
C MET A 3 -5.74 -14.28 -44.56
N LEU A 4 -5.95 -14.69 -43.31
CA LEU A 4 -6.59 -13.83 -42.29
C LEU A 4 -6.37 -14.34 -40.85
N LEU A 5 -5.14 -14.30 -40.33
CA LEU A 5 -4.91 -14.10 -38.89
C LEU A 5 -3.46 -13.67 -38.62
N MET A 6 -2.93 -12.79 -39.48
CA MET A 6 -1.56 -12.27 -39.46
C MET A 6 -1.53 -10.81 -38.99
N LEU A 7 -2.32 -10.47 -37.97
CA LEU A 7 -2.61 -9.09 -37.57
C LEU A 7 -2.68 -8.84 -36.04
N VAL A 8 -1.91 -9.59 -35.22
CA VAL A 8 -1.79 -9.31 -33.77
C VAL A 8 -0.33 -9.21 -33.28
N SER A 9 0.65 -9.01 -34.16
CA SER A 9 2.07 -8.91 -33.75
C SER A 9 2.74 -7.57 -34.05
N CYS A 10 2.05 -6.59 -34.63
CA CYS A 10 2.61 -5.26 -34.88
C CYS A 10 2.09 -4.24 -33.86
N GLY A 11 2.77 -4.13 -32.73
CA GLY A 11 2.59 -3.01 -31.83
C GLY A 11 2.95 -3.34 -30.39
N VAL A 12 4.24 -3.48 -30.09
CA VAL A 12 5.01 -2.68 -29.11
C VAL A 12 6.44 -3.22 -29.19
N ALA A 13 7.13 -2.85 -30.26
CA ALA A 13 8.59 -2.78 -30.27
C ALA A 13 8.97 -1.30 -30.32
N MET A 14 8.43 -0.53 -29.36
CA MET A 14 9.10 0.70 -28.98
C MET A 14 10.37 0.24 -28.27
N ALA A 15 11.53 0.66 -28.77
CA ALA A 15 12.79 0.56 -28.07
C ALA A 15 12.56 1.13 -26.67
N GLN A 16 12.37 0.25 -25.67
CA GLN A 16 12.42 0.65 -24.29
C GLN A 16 13.89 0.95 -24.06
N ASP A 17 14.24 2.24 -24.08
CA ASP A 17 15.47 2.66 -23.44
C ASP A 17 15.54 1.93 -22.10
N PRO A 18 16.65 1.23 -21.77
CA PRO A 18 16.75 0.52 -20.52
C PRO A 18 16.55 1.54 -19.41
N VAL A 19 15.34 1.58 -18.86
CA VAL A 19 15.01 2.49 -17.77
C VAL A 19 15.90 2.06 -16.64
N LYS A 20 16.81 2.95 -16.24
CA LYS A 20 17.77 2.67 -15.19
C LYS A 20 17.01 2.20 -13.96
N GLN A 21 17.08 0.91 -13.68
CA GLN A 21 16.41 0.31 -12.56
C GLN A 21 17.06 0.87 -11.30
N LEU A 22 16.27 1.59 -10.49
CA LEU A 22 16.76 2.15 -9.24
C LEU A 22 17.09 1.01 -8.28
N SER A 23 18.32 0.99 -7.78
CA SER A 23 18.75 0.08 -6.73
C SER A 23 18.44 0.68 -5.36
N PHE A 24 18.19 -0.17 -4.38
CA PHE A 24 18.00 0.27 -2.99
C PHE A 24 19.16 1.17 -2.56
N GLY A 25 18.85 2.35 -2.02
CA GLY A 25 19.81 3.37 -1.61
C GLY A 25 20.12 4.44 -2.66
N ASP A 26 19.72 4.24 -3.93
CA ASP A 26 19.81 5.30 -4.94
C ASP A 26 18.88 6.46 -4.61
N ARG A 27 19.24 7.69 -5.00
CA ARG A 27 18.29 8.81 -4.90
C ARG A 27 17.14 8.61 -5.85
N VAL A 28 15.92 8.80 -5.35
CA VAL A 28 14.70 8.62 -6.13
C VAL A 28 14.23 10.00 -6.63
N PRO A 29 14.03 10.18 -7.95
CA PRO A 29 13.42 11.39 -8.47
C PRO A 29 11.99 11.54 -7.94
N ARG A 30 11.59 12.77 -7.60
CA ARG A 30 10.28 13.06 -7.02
C ARG A 30 9.12 12.37 -7.77
N GLU A 31 8.38 11.54 -7.04
CA GLU A 31 7.34 10.65 -7.60
C GLU A 31 5.92 11.20 -7.48
N ARG A 32 5.75 12.27 -6.70
CA ARG A 32 4.49 13.00 -6.53
C ARG A 32 4.74 14.45 -6.12
N GLN A 33 3.73 15.30 -6.30
CA GLN A 33 3.71 16.62 -5.65
C GLN A 33 3.35 16.49 -4.16
N GLY A 34 3.39 17.62 -3.43
CA GLY A 34 3.24 17.62 -1.97
C GLY A 34 4.51 17.20 -1.23
N GLY A 35 4.46 17.24 0.09
CA GLY A 35 5.57 16.91 0.97
C GLY A 35 5.60 15.44 1.39
N MET A 36 6.19 15.21 2.55
CA MET A 36 6.44 13.86 3.08
C MET A 36 5.23 13.24 3.78
N PHE A 37 4.24 14.05 4.18
CA PHE A 37 3.08 13.60 4.95
C PHE A 37 1.83 13.49 4.08
N GLY A 38 1.26 12.30 4.03
CA GLY A 38 0.01 11.97 3.36
C GLY A 38 -1.08 11.65 4.36
N VAL A 39 -2.28 12.15 4.10
CA VAL A 39 -3.50 11.88 4.88
C VAL A 39 -4.60 11.43 3.93
N GLY A 40 -5.46 10.51 4.35
CA GLY A 40 -6.52 10.04 3.48
C GLY A 40 -7.40 8.98 4.13
N MET A 41 -7.95 8.12 3.28
CA MET A 41 -8.91 7.12 3.70
C MET A 41 -8.72 5.81 2.93
N GLY A 42 -9.11 4.71 3.56
CA GLY A 42 -9.07 3.37 2.99
C GLY A 42 -10.32 2.58 3.34
N ILE A 43 -10.63 1.61 2.49
CA ILE A 43 -11.69 0.62 2.66
C ILE A 43 -11.01 -0.75 2.78
N GLY A 44 -11.40 -1.51 3.79
CA GLY A 44 -10.76 -2.77 4.15
C GLY A 44 -10.76 -3.04 5.66
N ALA A 45 -9.67 -3.63 6.16
CA ALA A 45 -9.42 -3.89 7.56
C ALA A 45 -8.12 -3.18 7.99
N PRO A 46 -8.17 -1.94 8.51
CA PRO A 46 -9.37 -1.15 8.84
C PRO A 46 -9.98 -0.38 7.65
N THR A 47 -11.26 -0.03 7.73
CA THR A 47 -11.95 0.95 6.89
C THR A 47 -12.05 2.26 7.64
N GLY A 48 -11.33 3.29 7.20
CA GLY A 48 -11.31 4.56 7.89
C GLY A 48 -10.17 5.47 7.44
N ALA A 49 -9.64 6.25 8.39
CA ALA A 49 -8.59 7.22 8.13
C ALA A 49 -7.23 6.54 8.00
N THR A 50 -6.39 7.06 7.11
CA THR A 50 -5.02 6.57 6.92
C THR A 50 -4.04 7.73 6.82
N VAL A 51 -2.83 7.52 7.31
CA VAL A 51 -1.74 8.47 7.20
C VAL A 51 -0.46 7.75 6.76
N LYS A 52 0.40 8.45 6.04
CA LYS A 52 1.72 7.95 5.64
C LYS A 52 2.75 9.07 5.65
N ALA A 53 3.85 8.87 6.36
CA ALA A 53 5.00 9.75 6.37
C ALA A 53 6.17 9.08 5.65
N TRP A 54 6.76 9.75 4.66
CA TRP A 54 7.97 9.24 4.01
C TRP A 54 9.21 9.60 4.82
N VAL A 55 10.04 8.60 5.07
CA VAL A 55 11.31 8.72 5.80
C VAL A 55 12.43 8.45 4.81
N GLY A 56 12.70 9.46 3.98
CA GLY A 56 13.61 9.35 2.85
C GLY A 56 12.97 8.71 1.60
N ASP A 57 13.82 8.24 0.69
CA ASP A 57 13.40 7.80 -0.65
C ASP A 57 12.88 6.35 -0.69
N TRP A 58 13.26 5.54 0.28
CA TRP A 58 13.01 4.09 0.31
C TRP A 58 12.20 3.61 1.50
N MET A 59 11.93 4.48 2.48
CA MET A 59 11.22 4.09 3.68
C MET A 59 10.04 5.01 3.97
N GLY A 60 9.06 4.48 4.68
CA GLY A 60 7.94 5.25 5.18
C GLY A 60 7.33 4.63 6.42
N VAL A 61 6.59 5.43 7.17
CA VAL A 61 5.74 4.97 8.27
C VAL A 61 4.31 5.23 7.87
N GLN A 62 3.43 4.25 8.04
CA GLN A 62 2.01 4.45 7.86
C GLN A 62 1.22 4.03 9.09
N ALA A 63 0.02 4.58 9.21
CA ALA A 63 -0.95 4.16 10.21
C ALA A 63 -2.35 4.25 9.63
N ALA A 64 -3.24 3.38 10.09
CA ALA A 64 -4.64 3.42 9.76
C ALA A 64 -5.51 3.20 10.99
N VAL A 65 -6.70 3.78 10.99
CA VAL A 65 -7.65 3.67 12.08
C VAL A 65 -9.07 3.64 11.52
N GLY A 66 -9.88 2.68 11.96
CA GLY A 66 -11.22 2.50 11.41
C GLY A 66 -11.88 1.20 11.84
N GLY A 67 -13.01 0.87 11.21
CA GLY A 67 -13.73 -0.37 11.47
C GLY A 67 -13.38 -1.47 10.48
N ASP A 68 -13.37 -2.73 10.90
CA ASP A 68 -13.02 -3.83 10.01
C ASP A 68 -14.19 -4.19 9.08
N LEU A 69 -13.91 -4.18 7.76
CA LEU A 69 -14.91 -4.48 6.76
C LEU A 69 -15.42 -5.91 6.90
N GLY A 70 -16.72 -6.07 7.13
CA GLY A 70 -17.36 -7.37 7.30
C GLY A 70 -17.54 -7.81 8.75
N HIS A 71 -16.99 -7.08 9.72
CA HIS A 71 -17.13 -7.36 11.15
C HIS A 71 -17.81 -6.17 11.85
N LEU A 72 -19.07 -6.36 12.26
CA LEU A 72 -19.86 -5.29 12.88
C LEU A 72 -19.35 -5.01 14.31
N GLY A 73 -18.92 -3.77 14.56
CA GLY A 73 -18.47 -3.33 15.89
C GLY A 73 -17.00 -3.59 16.20
N ASP A 74 -16.23 -4.03 15.19
CA ASP A 74 -14.78 -4.12 15.28
C ASP A 74 -14.14 -2.79 14.92
N PHE A 75 -13.13 -2.43 15.69
CA PHE A 75 -12.30 -1.25 15.46
C PHE A 75 -10.84 -1.68 15.50
N ALA A 76 -10.07 -1.26 14.51
CA ALA A 76 -8.66 -1.58 14.40
C ALA A 76 -7.83 -0.31 14.18
N THR A 77 -6.66 -0.31 14.80
CA THR A 77 -5.61 0.68 14.60
C THR A 77 -4.32 -0.06 14.23
N THR A 78 -3.67 0.39 13.15
CA THR A 78 -2.43 -0.22 12.66
C THR A 78 -1.32 0.83 12.58
N ALA A 79 -0.08 0.38 12.72
CA ALA A 79 1.11 1.18 12.49
C ALA A 79 2.22 0.31 11.88
N ASP A 80 2.73 0.71 10.72
CA ASP A 80 3.66 -0.08 9.91
C ASP A 80 4.88 0.75 9.48
N TYR A 81 6.05 0.11 9.48
CA TYR A 81 7.26 0.59 8.85
C TYR A 81 7.44 -0.10 7.49
N LEU A 82 7.62 0.69 6.44
CA LEU A 82 7.58 0.25 5.05
C LEU A 82 8.92 0.47 4.36
N PHE A 83 9.24 -0.43 3.43
CA PHE A 83 10.35 -0.35 2.49
C PHE A 83 9.79 -0.39 1.06
N HIS A 84 10.05 0.66 0.28
CA HIS A 84 9.52 0.86 -1.07
C HIS A 84 10.52 0.48 -2.14
N PHE A 85 10.14 -0.44 -3.02
CA PHE A 85 10.90 -0.89 -4.18
C PHE A 85 10.22 -0.44 -5.47
N ARG A 86 11.00 -0.19 -6.53
CA ARG A 86 10.49 0.28 -7.84
C ARG A 86 10.82 -0.73 -8.94
N PRO A 87 10.21 -1.92 -8.92
CA PRO A 87 10.52 -2.97 -9.89
C PRO A 87 9.95 -2.66 -11.28
N PHE A 88 8.95 -1.78 -11.37
CA PHE A 88 8.27 -1.46 -12.62
C PHE A 88 8.77 -0.15 -13.21
N SER A 89 9.08 -0.17 -14.49
CA SER A 89 9.20 1.04 -15.31
C SER A 89 7.86 1.32 -15.98
N THR A 90 7.28 2.48 -15.72
CA THR A 90 5.99 2.89 -16.29
C THR A 90 6.10 3.28 -17.77
N GLY A 91 7.31 3.46 -18.31
CA GLY A 91 7.55 3.92 -19.69
C GLY A 91 7.15 5.39 -19.95
N THR A 92 6.22 5.92 -19.15
CA THR A 92 5.82 7.33 -19.09
C THR A 92 6.32 7.95 -17.79
N ASN A 93 6.79 9.19 -17.84
CA ASN A 93 7.23 9.93 -16.66
C ASN A 93 6.05 10.62 -15.92
N GLU A 94 4.86 10.02 -15.97
CA GLU A 94 3.62 10.57 -15.40
C GLU A 94 3.27 9.93 -14.04
N TYR A 95 3.54 8.65 -13.89
CA TYR A 95 3.23 7.87 -12.68
C TYR A 95 4.48 7.18 -12.15
N SER A 96 4.45 6.84 -10.86
CA SER A 96 5.36 5.87 -10.27
C SER A 96 4.57 4.83 -9.50
N VAL A 97 4.97 3.56 -9.64
CA VAL A 97 4.28 2.42 -9.02
C VAL A 97 5.21 1.65 -8.09
N PRO A 98 5.60 2.21 -6.93
CA PRO A 98 6.43 1.48 -5.98
C PRO A 98 5.64 0.37 -5.29
N VAL A 99 6.23 -0.81 -5.22
CA VAL A 99 5.78 -1.94 -4.39
C VAL A 99 6.46 -1.80 -3.03
N TYR A 100 5.79 -2.11 -1.94
CA TYR A 100 6.40 -2.06 -0.62
C TYR A 100 6.19 -3.34 0.18
N LEU A 101 7.17 -3.59 1.04
CA LEU A 101 7.12 -4.58 2.10
C LEU A 101 7.26 -3.85 3.43
N GLY A 102 6.61 -4.35 4.48
CA GLY A 102 6.65 -3.70 5.77
C GLY A 102 6.41 -4.65 6.93
N VAL A 103 6.67 -4.13 8.11
CA VAL A 103 6.38 -4.79 9.38
C VAL A 103 5.73 -3.79 10.31
N GLY A 104 4.80 -4.24 11.12
CA GLY A 104 4.02 -3.37 11.97
C GLY A 104 3.28 -4.08 13.07
N VAL A 105 2.36 -3.34 13.67
CA VAL A 105 1.49 -3.81 14.74
C VAL A 105 0.04 -3.51 14.42
N ASN A 106 -0.86 -4.34 14.94
CA ASN A 106 -2.30 -4.17 14.92
C ASN A 106 -2.81 -4.19 16.37
N LEU A 107 -3.64 -3.21 16.69
CA LEU A 107 -4.47 -3.21 17.89
C LEU A 107 -5.93 -3.18 17.43
N SER A 108 -6.68 -4.24 17.69
CA SER A 108 -8.10 -4.32 17.38
C SER A 108 -8.92 -4.61 18.63
N SER A 109 -10.17 -4.20 18.60
CA SER A 109 -11.13 -4.46 19.66
C SER A 109 -12.45 -4.89 19.05
N ASN A 110 -13.04 -5.95 19.61
CA ASN A 110 -14.39 -6.36 19.28
C ASN A 110 -15.35 -5.80 20.33
N THR A 111 -16.35 -5.04 19.89
CA THR A 111 -17.34 -4.43 20.80
C THR A 111 -18.68 -5.17 20.79
N TYR A 112 -18.92 -6.04 19.80
CA TYR A 112 -20.26 -6.56 19.50
C TYR A 112 -20.43 -8.06 19.72
N GLU A 113 -19.48 -8.88 19.29
CA GLU A 113 -19.51 -10.34 19.45
C GLU A 113 -18.88 -10.78 20.76
N GLU A 114 -17.79 -10.14 21.17
CA GLU A 114 -17.15 -10.34 22.48
C GLU A 114 -16.86 -9.01 23.16
N PRO A 115 -17.82 -8.46 23.93
CA PRO A 115 -17.64 -7.16 24.56
C PRO A 115 -16.41 -7.19 25.49
N SER A 116 -15.44 -6.32 25.22
CA SER A 116 -14.16 -6.10 25.92
C SER A 116 -12.95 -6.94 25.50
N SER A 117 -13.03 -7.71 24.41
CA SER A 117 -11.85 -8.37 23.84
C SER A 117 -10.98 -7.36 23.10
N ILE A 118 -9.70 -7.30 23.47
CA ILE A 118 -8.66 -6.48 22.85
C ILE A 118 -7.62 -7.44 22.29
N PHE A 119 -7.40 -7.36 20.98
CA PHE A 119 -6.39 -8.15 20.30
C PHE A 119 -5.20 -7.26 19.96
N PHE A 120 -4.00 -7.78 20.25
CA PHE A 120 -2.75 -7.16 19.84
C PHE A 120 -1.94 -8.16 19.04
N GLY A 121 -1.42 -7.71 17.90
CA GLY A 121 -0.69 -8.55 16.97
C GLY A 121 0.40 -7.83 16.21
N THR A 122 1.32 -8.61 15.66
CA THR A 122 2.32 -8.14 14.70
C THR A 122 1.86 -8.47 13.29
N ARG A 123 2.12 -7.57 12.34
CA ARG A 123 1.73 -7.75 10.94
C ARG A 123 2.90 -7.60 9.99
N ALA A 124 2.88 -8.36 8.90
CA ALA A 124 3.78 -8.20 7.77
C ALA A 124 2.95 -7.66 6.60
N VAL A 125 3.36 -6.53 6.03
CA VAL A 125 2.57 -5.81 5.02
C VAL A 125 3.23 -5.97 3.66
N VAL A 126 2.42 -6.24 2.64
CA VAL A 126 2.81 -6.14 1.24
C VAL A 126 1.79 -5.28 0.52
N GLY A 127 2.26 -4.33 -0.27
CA GLY A 127 1.35 -3.47 -1.02
C GLY A 127 2.01 -2.77 -2.18
N THR A 128 1.22 -1.95 -2.85
CA THR A 128 1.66 -1.11 -3.95
C THR A 128 1.01 0.25 -3.83
N SER A 129 1.72 1.26 -4.33
CA SER A 129 1.23 2.63 -4.43
C SER A 129 1.24 3.03 -5.90
N VAL A 130 0.25 3.79 -6.33
CA VAL A 130 0.26 4.53 -7.60
C VAL A 130 0.37 6.01 -7.25
N LEU A 131 1.54 6.56 -7.49
CA LEU A 131 1.90 7.96 -7.24
C LEU A 131 1.79 8.73 -8.56
N VAL A 132 1.04 9.82 -8.57
CA VAL A 132 0.92 10.70 -9.74
C VAL A 132 1.97 11.80 -9.62
N ARG A 133 2.92 11.90 -10.56
CA ARG A 133 4.04 12.85 -10.43
C ARG A 133 3.62 14.31 -10.38
N GLU A 134 2.53 14.63 -11.09
CA GLU A 134 1.98 15.98 -11.19
C GLU A 134 0.94 16.31 -10.12
N LEU A 135 0.48 15.34 -9.33
CA LEU A 135 -0.54 15.56 -8.31
C LEU A 135 -0.05 15.13 -6.92
N PRO A 136 -0.52 15.77 -5.84
CA PRO A 136 -0.20 15.33 -4.48
C PRO A 136 -1.08 14.15 -4.05
N ILE A 137 -1.26 13.13 -4.91
CA ILE A 137 -2.20 12.02 -4.67
C ILE A 137 -1.47 10.68 -4.81
N GLU A 138 -1.79 9.77 -3.89
CA GLU A 138 -1.45 8.36 -3.91
C GLU A 138 -2.74 7.53 -3.89
N MET A 139 -2.84 6.55 -4.78
CA MET A 139 -3.75 5.41 -4.59
C MET A 139 -2.91 4.25 -4.06
N PHE A 140 -3.42 3.48 -3.09
CA PHE A 140 -2.68 2.34 -2.55
C PHE A 140 -3.57 1.12 -2.41
N PHE A 141 -2.93 -0.04 -2.49
CA PHE A 141 -3.53 -1.34 -2.24
C PHE A 141 -2.54 -2.17 -1.41
N GLU A 142 -3.01 -2.79 -0.33
CA GLU A 142 -2.19 -3.61 0.56
C GLU A 142 -2.93 -4.83 1.07
N ALA A 143 -2.14 -5.85 1.40
CA ALA A 143 -2.54 -7.02 2.17
C ALA A 143 -1.52 -7.23 3.31
N ALA A 144 -2.00 -7.66 4.46
CA ALA A 144 -1.20 -7.79 5.65
C ALA A 144 -1.63 -9.01 6.47
N PRO A 145 -0.91 -10.15 6.38
CA PRO A 145 -1.01 -11.18 7.41
C PRO A 145 -0.66 -10.60 8.79
N THR A 146 -1.56 -10.80 9.74
CA THR A 146 -1.44 -10.37 11.14
C THR A 146 -1.48 -11.60 12.04
N PHE A 147 -0.51 -11.69 12.96
CA PHE A 147 -0.46 -12.71 14.01
C PHE A 147 -0.78 -12.07 15.34
N PHE A 148 -1.90 -12.47 15.95
CA PHE A 148 -2.33 -12.01 17.25
C PHE A 148 -1.71 -12.88 18.34
N VAL A 149 -1.18 -12.22 19.37
CA VAL A 149 -0.41 -12.86 20.45
C VAL A 149 -0.98 -12.57 21.83
N TYR A 150 -1.92 -11.64 21.92
CA TYR A 150 -2.56 -11.22 23.16
C TYR A 150 -4.04 -11.63 23.17
N GLN A 151 -4.49 -12.11 24.34
CA GLN A 151 -5.75 -12.83 24.58
C GLN A 151 -5.85 -14.17 23.85
N ASP A 152 -5.81 -14.17 22.52
CA ASP A 152 -5.87 -15.38 21.72
C ASP A 152 -4.70 -15.47 20.73
N LEU A 153 -4.10 -16.66 20.65
CA LEU A 153 -3.09 -16.96 19.65
C LEU A 153 -3.80 -17.35 18.34
N THR A 154 -4.00 -16.38 17.46
CA THR A 154 -4.69 -16.54 16.19
C THR A 154 -4.03 -15.71 15.08
N TRP A 155 -4.51 -15.83 13.85
CA TRP A 155 -4.01 -15.07 12.71
C TRP A 155 -5.15 -14.64 11.79
N ALA A 156 -4.93 -13.53 11.09
CA ALA A 156 -5.83 -13.02 10.06
C ALA A 156 -5.02 -12.48 8.88
N VAL A 157 -5.70 -12.19 7.77
CA VAL A 157 -5.12 -11.47 6.64
C VAL A 157 -5.97 -10.25 6.38
N ASP A 158 -5.41 -9.11 6.72
CA ASP A 158 -6.04 -7.81 6.52
C ASP A 158 -5.78 -7.34 5.09
N GLY A 159 -6.68 -6.56 4.53
CA GLY A 159 -6.50 -5.94 3.22
C GLY A 159 -7.08 -4.54 3.21
N GLN A 160 -6.45 -3.61 2.49
CA GLN A 160 -6.92 -2.23 2.39
C GLN A 160 -6.65 -1.67 0.99
N ILE A 161 -7.65 -0.97 0.44
CA ILE A 161 -7.51 -0.13 -0.76
C ILE A 161 -7.88 1.30 -0.37
N GLY A 162 -7.13 2.29 -0.85
CA GLY A 162 -7.40 3.67 -0.46
C GLY A 162 -6.68 4.74 -1.25
N VAL A 163 -6.88 5.96 -0.79
CA VAL A 163 -6.29 7.17 -1.37
C VAL A 163 -5.69 8.05 -0.28
N ARG A 164 -4.57 8.72 -0.57
CA ARG A 164 -3.89 9.67 0.32
C ARG A 164 -3.53 10.94 -0.44
N TYR A 165 -3.80 12.09 0.18
CA TYR A 165 -3.39 13.42 -0.27
C TYR A 165 -2.16 13.87 0.50
N TYR A 166 -1.14 14.38 -0.19
CA TYR A 166 0.12 14.81 0.39
C TYR A 166 0.19 16.32 0.61
N LEU A 167 0.47 16.70 1.86
CA LEU A 167 0.62 18.08 2.33
C LEU A 167 1.99 18.64 1.96
#